data_AF-A0A316F436-F1
#
_entry.id   AF-A0A316F436-F1
#
_cell.length_a   1.000
_cell.length_b   1.000
_cell.length_c   1.000
_cell.angle_alpha   90.00
_cell.angle_beta   90.00
_cell.angle_gamma   90.00
#
_symmetry.space_group_name_H-M   'P 1'
#
loop_
_entity.id
_entity.type
_entity.pdbx_description
1 polymer ?
#
loop_
_entity_poly.entity_id
_entity_poly.type
_entity_poly.pdbx_seq_one_letter_code
_entity_poly.pdbx_strand_id
1 'polypeptide(L)'
;MTFQDPPAVPATVDALTVDGGIVSIRPITSRDRRAITRLYADASPENLRLRFLALPGSATLAAESDRLCRPESDGFLALLAYEDDRLVGVASCERLGDLPRAEFAVFIADRDHGRGIGTLLLEHLTARAHRLGITELVVGADHSPGRQALHALLTCGFTGRLYPISRAGAPLDGQGTSRSLRDLPEPVDLLVIAIPSDQVADVLADGAAAGAWAWAAILLSSGLGEAGAAGRQRLAAVPRLARSHGIRLVGPNSLGVVNTDPRVRLDACAVPVLSRRPVGWALRHSPRRRPSPFWRLPEQMRHAPNRVAYRHHRLGVLLFSSAP
;
A
#
# COMPACT_ATOMS: atom_id res chain seq x y z
N MET A 1 0.94 -46.98 -10.81
CA MET A 1 1.04 -45.77 -11.67
C MET A 1 1.90 -44.78 -10.93
N THR A 2 3.18 -44.71 -11.29
CA THR A 2 4.12 -43.74 -10.72
C THR A 2 3.80 -42.40 -11.35
N PHE A 3 3.28 -41.43 -10.57
CA PHE A 3 3.18 -40.05 -11.03
C PHE A 3 4.62 -39.57 -11.25
N GLN A 4 4.98 -39.40 -12.51
CA GLN A 4 6.24 -38.83 -12.93
C GLN A 4 6.28 -37.39 -12.40
N ASP A 5 7.40 -36.99 -11.78
CA ASP A 5 7.57 -35.61 -11.33
C ASP A 5 7.25 -34.67 -12.51
N PRO A 6 6.52 -33.56 -12.26
CA PRO A 6 6.19 -32.63 -13.31
C PRO A 6 7.49 -32.15 -13.99
N PRO A 7 7.52 -32.07 -15.34
CA PRO A 7 8.71 -31.64 -16.05
C PRO A 7 9.18 -30.27 -15.54
N ALA A 8 10.50 -30.07 -15.51
CA ALA A 8 11.07 -28.78 -15.15
C ALA A 8 10.45 -27.67 -16.02
N VAL A 9 9.95 -26.60 -15.39
CA VAL A 9 9.43 -25.46 -16.15
C VAL A 9 10.62 -24.86 -16.88
N PRO A 10 10.55 -24.68 -18.21
CA PRO A 10 11.62 -24.07 -18.98
C PRO A 10 12.03 -22.73 -18.37
N ALA A 11 13.32 -22.40 -18.45
CA ALA A 11 13.80 -21.10 -18.04
C ALA A 11 13.04 -19.98 -18.78
N THR A 12 12.77 -20.18 -20.07
CA THR A 12 11.99 -19.25 -20.91
C THR A 12 10.85 -20.01 -21.59
N VAL A 13 9.66 -19.41 -21.62
CA VAL A 13 8.47 -19.96 -22.27
C VAL A 13 7.85 -18.91 -23.18
N ASP A 14 7.51 -19.29 -24.41
CA ASP A 14 6.72 -18.44 -25.29
C ASP A 14 5.23 -18.72 -25.08
N ALA A 15 4.46 -17.67 -24.86
CA ALA A 15 3.04 -17.74 -24.52
C ALA A 15 2.22 -16.89 -25.49
N LEU A 16 1.07 -17.42 -25.90
CA LEU A 16 0.15 -16.76 -26.82
C LEU A 16 -0.76 -15.80 -26.05
N THR A 17 -0.79 -14.53 -26.45
CA THR A 17 -1.67 -13.50 -25.90
C THR A 17 -3.09 -13.62 -26.48
N VAL A 18 -4.06 -12.97 -25.84
CA VAL A 18 -5.49 -13.03 -26.23
C VAL A 18 -5.74 -12.52 -27.65
N ASP A 19 -4.92 -11.57 -28.10
CA ASP A 19 -4.94 -11.00 -29.45
C ASP A 19 -4.10 -11.80 -30.47
N GLY A 20 -3.57 -12.96 -30.09
CA GLY A 20 -2.80 -13.85 -30.96
C GLY A 20 -1.32 -13.45 -31.13
N GLY A 21 -0.84 -12.47 -30.38
CA GLY A 21 0.58 -12.14 -30.26
C GLY A 21 1.34 -13.18 -29.44
N ILE A 22 2.67 -13.10 -29.47
CA ILE A 22 3.54 -14.00 -28.70
C ILE A 22 4.40 -13.18 -27.76
N VAL A 23 4.39 -13.56 -26.48
CA VAL A 23 5.29 -13.00 -25.47
C VAL A 23 6.20 -14.09 -24.91
N SER A 24 7.47 -13.77 -24.75
CA SER A 24 8.46 -14.63 -24.10
C SER A 24 8.55 -14.30 -22.61
N ILE A 25 8.28 -15.30 -21.77
CA ILE A 25 8.26 -15.18 -20.31
C ILE A 25 9.46 -15.92 -19.73
N ARG A 26 10.27 -15.22 -18.93
CA ARG A 26 11.48 -15.79 -18.30
C ARG A 26 11.78 -15.16 -16.94
N PRO A 27 12.60 -15.79 -16.07
CA PRO A 27 13.03 -15.17 -14.84
C PRO A 27 13.88 -13.95 -15.15
N ILE A 28 13.78 -13.01 -14.22
CA ILE A 28 14.57 -11.80 -14.19
C ILE A 28 16.06 -12.11 -13.95
N THR A 29 16.92 -11.24 -14.45
CA THR A 29 18.36 -11.27 -14.18
C THR A 29 18.85 -9.88 -13.77
N SER A 30 20.06 -9.80 -13.23
CA SER A 30 20.71 -8.51 -12.92
C SER A 30 20.91 -7.61 -14.14
N ARG A 31 20.91 -8.18 -15.37
CA ARG A 31 21.06 -7.43 -16.62
C ARG A 31 19.79 -6.68 -17.02
N ASP A 32 18.63 -7.06 -16.49
CA ASP A 32 17.33 -6.51 -16.85
C ASP A 32 17.02 -5.15 -16.22
N ARG A 33 17.83 -4.72 -15.24
CA ARG A 33 17.62 -3.49 -14.47
C ARG A 33 17.30 -2.28 -15.35
N ARG A 34 18.04 -2.12 -16.47
CA ARG A 34 17.82 -1.01 -17.40
C ARG A 34 16.46 -1.09 -18.11
N ALA A 35 16.03 -2.28 -18.49
CA ALA A 35 14.74 -2.48 -19.15
C ALA A 35 13.57 -2.18 -18.18
N ILE A 36 13.69 -2.60 -16.92
CA ILE A 36 12.68 -2.34 -15.87
C ILE A 36 12.60 -0.85 -15.54
N THR A 37 13.75 -0.19 -15.40
CA THR A 37 13.77 1.26 -15.18
C THR A 37 13.09 2.01 -16.33
N ARG A 38 13.28 1.59 -17.58
CA ARG A 38 12.58 2.17 -18.74
C ARG A 38 11.08 1.89 -18.70
N LEU A 39 10.69 0.64 -18.41
CA LEU A 39 9.29 0.25 -18.29
C LEU A 39 8.53 1.16 -17.29
N TYR A 40 9.12 1.45 -16.13
CA TYR A 40 8.50 2.36 -15.16
C TYR A 40 8.59 3.84 -15.55
N ALA A 41 9.65 4.26 -16.23
CA ALA A 41 9.78 5.65 -16.69
C ALA A 41 8.77 6.00 -17.79
N ASP A 42 8.43 5.03 -18.65
CA ASP A 42 7.48 5.19 -19.76
C ASP A 42 6.02 5.02 -19.31
N ALA A 43 5.79 4.55 -18.08
CA ALA A 43 4.47 4.27 -17.56
C ALA A 43 3.65 5.52 -17.24
N SER A 44 2.33 5.43 -17.41
CA SER A 44 1.45 6.51 -17.00
C SER A 44 1.43 6.67 -15.46
N PRO A 45 1.15 7.89 -14.95
CA PRO A 45 0.97 8.11 -13.52
C PRO A 45 -0.12 7.25 -12.90
N GLU A 46 -1.15 6.89 -13.67
CA GLU A 46 -2.23 6.03 -13.21
C GLU A 46 -1.76 4.59 -13.03
N ASN A 47 -1.02 4.04 -14.00
CA ASN A 47 -0.48 2.69 -13.93
C ASN A 47 0.54 2.54 -12.78
N LEU A 48 1.45 3.50 -12.64
CA LEU A 48 2.36 3.55 -11.50
C LEU A 48 1.60 3.61 -10.17
N ARG A 49 0.52 4.38 -10.10
CA ARG A 49 -0.31 4.46 -8.90
C ARG A 49 -1.00 3.13 -8.58
N LEU A 50 -1.42 2.34 -9.56
CA LEU A 50 -1.99 1.02 -9.30
C LEU A 50 -0.95 0.06 -8.72
N ARG A 51 0.30 0.15 -9.19
CA ARG A 51 1.40 -0.72 -8.76
C ARG A 51 2.05 -0.35 -7.43
N PHE A 52 2.16 0.94 -7.15
CA PHE A 52 2.87 1.48 -5.99
C PHE A 52 1.91 2.13 -4.98
N LEU A 53 0.61 2.15 -5.27
CA LEU A 53 -0.46 2.78 -4.48
C LEU A 53 -0.31 4.30 -4.29
N ALA A 54 0.75 4.87 -4.84
CA ALA A 54 1.09 6.28 -4.92
C ALA A 54 1.93 6.51 -6.19
N LEU A 55 2.14 7.77 -6.58
CA LEU A 55 3.10 8.08 -7.64
C LEU A 55 4.53 8.03 -7.06
N PRO A 56 5.36 7.06 -7.44
CA PRO A 56 6.69 6.89 -6.85
C PRO A 56 7.66 7.97 -7.36
N GLY A 57 8.61 8.36 -6.50
CA GLY A 57 9.76 9.15 -6.92
C GLY A 57 10.79 8.30 -7.66
N SER A 58 11.76 8.94 -8.32
CA SER A 58 12.82 8.25 -9.08
C SER A 58 13.66 7.31 -8.21
N ALA A 59 13.94 7.69 -6.95
CA ALA A 59 14.67 6.84 -6.00
C ALA A 59 13.90 5.56 -5.64
N THR A 60 12.58 5.65 -5.46
CA THR A 60 11.71 4.50 -5.20
C THR A 60 11.68 3.55 -6.39
N LEU A 61 11.57 4.09 -7.62
CA LEU A 61 11.61 3.28 -8.84
C LEU A 61 12.97 2.60 -9.05
N ALA A 62 14.06 3.28 -8.71
CA ALA A 62 15.40 2.70 -8.74
C ALA A 62 15.53 1.55 -7.73
N ALA A 63 15.12 1.77 -6.48
CA ALA A 63 15.14 0.75 -5.44
C ALA A 63 14.26 -0.47 -5.80
N GLU A 64 13.11 -0.25 -6.43
CA GLU A 64 12.27 -1.34 -6.92
C GLU A 64 12.92 -2.11 -8.06
N SER A 65 13.56 -1.41 -9.01
CA SER A 65 14.33 -2.06 -10.08
C SER A 65 15.46 -2.91 -9.51
N ASP A 66 16.15 -2.42 -8.48
CA ASP A 66 17.20 -3.15 -7.77
C ASP A 66 16.64 -4.35 -6.99
N ARG A 67 15.48 -4.21 -6.34
CA ARG A 67 14.78 -5.30 -5.66
C ARG A 67 14.40 -6.41 -6.61
N LEU A 68 13.81 -6.06 -7.75
CA LEU A 68 13.39 -7.03 -8.76
C LEU A 68 14.57 -7.80 -9.34
N CYS A 69 15.73 -7.17 -9.51
CA CYS A 69 16.94 -7.80 -10.04
C CYS A 69 17.72 -8.65 -9.02
N ARG A 70 17.21 -8.88 -7.80
CA ARG A 70 17.83 -9.81 -6.84
C ARG A 70 17.82 -11.24 -7.41
N PRO A 71 18.82 -12.07 -7.07
CA PRO A 71 18.80 -13.49 -7.42
C PRO A 71 17.53 -14.18 -6.92
N GLU A 72 17.02 -15.12 -7.72
CA GLU A 72 15.92 -15.98 -7.33
C GLU A 72 16.28 -16.78 -6.06
N SER A 73 15.31 -16.93 -5.15
CA SER A 73 15.48 -17.66 -3.89
C SER A 73 14.15 -18.29 -3.47
N ASP A 74 14.17 -19.15 -2.46
CA ASP A 74 12.97 -19.80 -1.91
C ASP A 74 11.94 -18.81 -1.35
N GLY A 75 12.37 -17.57 -1.09
CA GLY A 75 11.54 -16.47 -0.61
C GLY A 75 11.20 -15.41 -1.65
N PHE A 76 11.78 -15.45 -2.86
CA PHE A 76 11.59 -14.39 -3.85
C PHE A 76 11.70 -14.91 -5.28
N LEU A 77 10.63 -14.69 -6.07
CA LEU A 77 10.55 -15.02 -7.49
C LEU A 77 10.17 -13.78 -8.30
N ALA A 78 10.74 -13.63 -9.50
CA ALA A 78 10.33 -12.59 -10.42
C ALA A 78 10.50 -13.01 -11.89
N LEU A 79 9.50 -12.67 -12.69
CA LEU A 79 9.36 -12.99 -14.11
C LEU A 79 9.19 -11.72 -14.93
N LEU A 80 9.73 -11.75 -16.14
CA LEU A 80 9.58 -10.71 -17.16
C LEU A 80 8.85 -11.30 -18.36
N ALA A 81 7.96 -10.51 -18.96
CA ALA A 81 7.36 -10.78 -20.26
C ALA A 81 7.98 -9.82 -21.29
N TYR A 82 8.54 -10.39 -22.35
CA TYR A 82 9.08 -9.67 -23.50
C TYR A 82 8.23 -9.94 -24.74
N GLU A 83 8.00 -8.91 -25.54
CA GLU A 83 7.52 -9.04 -26.92
C GLU A 83 8.66 -8.55 -27.80
N ASP A 84 9.25 -9.44 -28.60
CA ASP A 84 10.54 -9.22 -29.24
C ASP A 84 11.60 -8.76 -28.20
N ASP A 85 12.28 -7.64 -28.44
CA ASP A 85 13.27 -7.05 -27.51
C ASP A 85 12.66 -6.08 -26.48
N ARG A 86 11.33 -5.99 -26.44
CA ARG A 86 10.61 -4.99 -25.64
C ARG A 86 10.05 -5.61 -24.38
N LEU A 87 10.43 -5.08 -23.22
CA LEU A 87 9.82 -5.46 -21.96
C LEU A 87 8.37 -4.95 -21.89
N VAL A 88 7.41 -5.85 -21.75
CA VAL A 88 5.96 -5.54 -21.75
C VAL A 88 5.30 -5.78 -20.40
N GLY A 89 5.92 -6.58 -19.53
CA GLY A 89 5.41 -6.82 -18.19
C GLY A 89 6.41 -7.43 -17.23
N VAL A 90 6.14 -7.27 -15.94
CA VAL A 90 6.89 -7.88 -14.85
C VAL A 90 5.91 -8.41 -13.81
N ALA A 91 6.21 -9.58 -13.26
CA ALA A 91 5.52 -10.13 -12.09
C ALA A 91 6.55 -10.59 -11.06
N SER A 92 6.26 -10.42 -9.78
CA SER A 92 7.10 -10.90 -8.70
C SER A 92 6.24 -11.44 -7.56
N CYS A 93 6.73 -12.45 -6.84
CA CYS A 93 6.19 -12.81 -5.55
C CYS A 93 7.27 -12.96 -4.48
N GLU A 94 6.90 -12.66 -3.24
CA GLU A 94 7.76 -12.72 -2.06
C GLU A 94 7.04 -13.50 -0.96
N ARG A 95 7.71 -14.49 -0.37
CA ARG A 95 7.12 -15.39 0.62
C ARG A 95 6.82 -14.62 1.92
N LEU A 96 5.65 -14.89 2.48
CA LEU A 96 5.17 -14.26 3.71
C LEU A 96 5.51 -15.13 4.93
N GLY A 97 6.68 -14.89 5.52
CA GLY A 97 7.17 -15.66 6.66
C GLY A 97 7.23 -17.17 6.36
N ASP A 98 6.88 -17.99 7.35
CA ASP A 98 6.93 -19.45 7.24
C ASP A 98 5.63 -20.08 6.69
N LEU A 99 4.63 -19.25 6.36
CA LEU A 99 3.36 -19.74 5.82
C LEU A 99 3.54 -20.17 4.34
N PRO A 100 2.69 -21.07 3.82
CA PRO A 100 2.67 -21.43 2.40
C PRO A 100 2.02 -20.32 1.54
N ARG A 101 2.28 -19.05 1.87
CA ARG A 101 1.71 -17.86 1.24
C ARG A 101 2.81 -16.98 0.68
N ALA A 102 2.55 -16.32 -0.44
CA ALA A 102 3.42 -15.27 -0.95
C ALA A 102 2.60 -14.06 -1.41
N GLU A 103 3.10 -12.86 -1.13
CA GLU A 103 2.56 -11.66 -1.76
C GLU A 103 3.04 -11.60 -3.21
N PHE A 104 2.15 -11.24 -4.13
CA PHE A 104 2.54 -11.00 -5.51
C PHE A 104 2.18 -9.59 -5.99
N ALA A 105 2.90 -9.15 -7.01
CA ALA A 105 2.62 -7.94 -7.75
C ALA A 105 2.85 -8.17 -9.24
N VAL A 106 2.00 -7.55 -10.07
CA VAL A 106 2.11 -7.56 -11.54
C VAL A 106 2.09 -6.13 -12.04
N PHE A 107 2.89 -5.86 -13.06
CA PHE A 107 2.91 -4.59 -13.77
C PHE A 107 3.00 -4.85 -15.27
N ILE A 108 2.09 -4.26 -16.04
CA ILE A 108 2.06 -4.36 -17.50
C ILE A 108 2.19 -2.96 -18.07
N ALA A 109 2.91 -2.81 -19.18
CA ALA A 109 3.02 -1.54 -19.87
C ALA A 109 1.62 -1.05 -20.33
N ASP A 110 1.38 0.26 -20.28
CA ASP A 110 0.05 0.84 -20.52
C ASP A 110 -0.60 0.40 -21.84
N ARG A 111 0.19 0.29 -22.92
CA ARG A 111 -0.26 -0.13 -24.26
C ARG A 111 -0.55 -1.62 -24.41
N ASP A 112 -0.11 -2.43 -23.44
CA ASP A 112 -0.17 -3.89 -23.49
C ASP A 112 -1.25 -4.47 -22.56
N HIS A 113 -2.03 -3.60 -21.91
CA HIS A 113 -3.21 -3.99 -21.14
C HIS A 113 -4.29 -4.63 -22.02
N GLY A 114 -5.07 -5.55 -21.45
CA GLY A 114 -6.15 -6.25 -22.14
C GLY A 114 -5.72 -7.42 -23.03
N ARG A 115 -4.41 -7.67 -23.18
CA ARG A 115 -3.85 -8.75 -24.03
C ARG A 115 -3.68 -10.09 -23.30
N GLY A 116 -4.04 -10.17 -22.02
CA GLY A 116 -3.88 -11.39 -21.20
C GLY A 116 -2.48 -11.65 -20.64
N ILE A 117 -1.51 -10.77 -20.92
CA ILE A 117 -0.10 -10.90 -20.48
C ILE A 117 0.02 -11.00 -18.95
N GLY A 118 -0.77 -10.22 -18.20
CA GLY A 118 -0.79 -10.29 -16.74
C GLY A 118 -1.24 -11.65 -16.21
N THR A 119 -2.24 -12.27 -16.84
CA THR A 119 -2.70 -13.61 -16.49
C THR A 119 -1.64 -14.66 -16.78
N LEU A 120 -0.98 -14.58 -17.94
CA LEU A 120 0.12 -15.48 -18.30
C LEU A 120 1.28 -15.38 -17.31
N LEU A 121 1.69 -14.16 -16.96
CA LEU A 121 2.72 -13.93 -15.94
C LEU A 121 2.32 -14.54 -14.59
N LEU A 122 1.06 -14.40 -14.17
CA LEU A 122 0.57 -15.00 -12.93
C LEU A 122 0.53 -16.51 -12.97
N GLU A 123 0.11 -17.10 -14.08
CA GLU A 123 0.09 -18.55 -14.27
C GLU A 123 1.50 -19.13 -14.13
N HIS A 124 2.48 -18.56 -14.84
CA HIS A 124 3.87 -19.00 -14.75
C HIS A 124 4.49 -18.73 -13.38
N LEU A 125 4.15 -17.61 -12.73
CA LEU A 125 4.60 -17.30 -11.38
C LEU A 125 4.04 -18.31 -10.38
N THR A 126 2.75 -18.64 -10.48
CA THR A 126 2.06 -19.62 -9.63
C THR A 126 2.67 -21.00 -9.80
N ALA A 127 2.91 -21.44 -11.03
CA ALA A 127 3.52 -22.74 -11.31
C ALA A 127 4.93 -22.87 -10.68
N ARG A 128 5.70 -21.76 -10.65
CA ARG A 128 7.02 -21.73 -9.99
C ARG A 128 6.89 -21.68 -8.47
N ALA A 129 6.04 -20.81 -7.94
CA ALA A 129 5.80 -20.66 -6.51
C ALA A 129 5.34 -21.97 -5.86
N HIS A 130 4.47 -22.73 -6.54
CA HIS A 130 3.96 -24.02 -6.06
C HIS A 130 5.07 -25.05 -5.83
N ARG A 131 6.13 -25.05 -6.65
CA ARG A 131 7.27 -25.96 -6.44
C ARG A 131 8.12 -25.62 -5.22
N LEU A 132 8.04 -24.37 -4.76
CA LEU A 132 8.69 -23.94 -3.52
C LEU A 132 7.78 -24.19 -2.31
N GLY A 133 6.59 -24.78 -2.47
CA GLY A 133 5.63 -25.00 -1.38
C GLY A 133 4.79 -23.77 -1.04
N ILE A 134 4.63 -22.82 -1.97
CA ILE A 134 3.67 -21.72 -1.86
C ILE A 134 2.37 -22.18 -2.48
N THR A 135 1.30 -22.30 -1.69
CA THR A 135 -0.02 -22.76 -2.16
C THR A 135 -1.02 -21.62 -2.35
N GLU A 136 -0.69 -20.41 -1.90
CA GLU A 136 -1.57 -19.26 -1.95
C GLU A 136 -0.78 -17.99 -2.32
N LEU A 137 -1.23 -17.30 -3.39
CA LEU A 137 -0.72 -15.99 -3.78
C LEU A 137 -1.72 -14.91 -3.35
N VAL A 138 -1.25 -13.94 -2.56
CA VAL A 138 -2.07 -12.85 -2.01
C VAL A 138 -1.57 -11.49 -2.48
N VAL A 139 -2.42 -10.46 -2.44
CA VAL A 139 -2.04 -9.09 -2.81
C VAL A 139 -2.04 -8.21 -1.56
N GLY A 140 -0.97 -7.43 -1.35
CA GLY A 140 -0.93 -6.33 -0.38
C GLY A 140 -0.47 -6.69 1.03
N ALA A 141 0.06 -7.89 1.28
CA ALA A 141 0.36 -8.37 2.64
C ALA A 141 1.52 -7.62 3.33
N ASP A 142 2.60 -7.30 2.61
CA ASP A 142 3.79 -6.61 3.14
C ASP A 142 3.94 -5.15 2.69
N HIS A 143 3.28 -4.74 1.59
CA HIS A 143 3.43 -3.38 1.03
C HIS A 143 2.18 -2.48 1.13
N SER A 144 1.18 -2.85 1.93
CA SER A 144 -0.01 -2.00 2.08
C SER A 144 0.35 -0.61 2.66
N PRO A 145 -0.40 0.46 2.31
CA PRO A 145 -0.20 1.79 2.89
C PRO A 145 -0.33 1.77 4.42
N GLY A 146 -1.16 0.87 4.94
CA GLY A 146 -1.31 0.64 6.37
C GLY A 146 -0.03 0.07 6.99
N ARG A 147 0.53 -0.97 6.39
CA ARG A 147 1.76 -1.59 6.91
C ARG A 147 2.97 -0.64 6.80
N GLN A 148 3.06 0.15 5.75
CA GLN A 148 4.08 1.20 5.62
C GLN A 148 3.96 2.27 6.72
N ALA A 149 2.73 2.73 7.00
CA ALA A 149 2.49 3.68 8.09
C ALA A 149 2.74 3.06 9.48
N LEU A 150 2.44 1.77 9.67
CA LEU A 150 2.79 1.04 10.90
C LEU A 150 4.30 1.01 11.11
N HIS A 151 5.04 0.58 10.09
CA HIS A 151 6.50 0.54 10.13
C HIS A 151 7.11 1.91 10.41
N ALA A 152 6.57 2.97 9.79
CA ALA A 152 7.01 4.35 10.02
C ALA A 152 6.77 4.80 11.48
N LEU A 153 5.58 4.53 12.03
CA LEU A 153 5.23 4.82 13.43
C LEU A 153 6.16 4.10 14.43
N LEU A 154 6.46 2.84 14.17
CA LEU A 154 7.39 2.05 14.99
C LEU A 154 8.82 2.61 14.90
N THR A 155 9.28 2.92 13.69
CA THR A 155 10.65 3.37 13.42
C THR A 155 10.91 4.80 13.90
N CYS A 156 9.90 5.68 13.87
CA CYS A 156 10.01 7.03 14.43
C CYS A 156 9.96 7.04 15.97
N GLY A 157 9.64 5.91 16.60
CA GLY A 157 9.52 5.77 18.05
C GLY A 157 8.33 6.54 18.59
N PHE A 158 7.16 6.37 17.97
CA PHE A 158 5.91 6.96 18.43
C PHE A 158 5.70 6.72 19.93
N THR A 159 5.42 7.80 20.66
CA THR A 159 5.39 7.78 22.14
C THR A 159 4.04 7.36 22.71
N GLY A 160 3.01 7.34 21.88
CA GLY A 160 1.67 6.87 22.23
C GLY A 160 1.54 5.35 22.09
N ARG A 161 0.34 4.85 22.35
CA ARG A 161 0.03 3.43 22.15
C ARG A 161 -0.45 3.20 20.73
N LEU A 162 -0.08 2.06 20.18
CA LEU A 162 -0.42 1.71 18.82
C LEU A 162 -1.20 0.40 18.80
N TYR A 163 -2.32 0.40 18.10
CA TYR A 163 -3.18 -0.77 17.95
C TYR A 163 -3.37 -1.05 16.46
N PRO A 164 -2.66 -2.04 15.89
CA PRO A 164 -2.92 -2.46 14.53
C PRO A 164 -4.18 -3.33 14.48
N ILE A 165 -5.04 -3.06 13.51
CA ILE A 165 -6.24 -3.84 13.23
C ILE A 165 -6.07 -4.59 11.91
N SER A 166 -6.31 -5.89 11.97
CA SER A 166 -6.36 -6.77 10.81
C SER A 166 -7.48 -7.78 11.00
N ARG A 167 -8.37 -7.94 10.01
CA ARG A 167 -9.45 -8.95 10.08
C ARG A 167 -8.89 -10.37 10.24
N ALA A 168 -7.72 -10.65 9.66
CA ALA A 168 -7.05 -11.94 9.79
C ALA A 168 -6.52 -12.19 11.22
N GLY A 169 -6.28 -11.12 12.01
CA GLY A 169 -5.74 -11.22 13.37
C GLY A 169 -4.29 -11.71 13.45
N ALA A 170 -3.57 -11.75 12.33
CA ALA A 170 -2.15 -12.08 12.29
C ALA A 170 -1.31 -10.88 12.82
N PRO A 171 -0.20 -11.12 13.54
CA PRO A 171 0.70 -10.05 13.95
C PRO A 171 1.23 -9.22 12.77
N LEU A 172 1.40 -7.92 12.97
CA LEU A 172 1.97 -7.00 11.98
C LEU A 172 3.20 -6.31 12.58
N ASP A 173 4.36 -6.42 11.92
CA ASP A 173 5.65 -5.84 12.37
C ASP A 173 5.97 -6.13 13.85
N GLY A 174 5.72 -7.36 14.29
CA GLY A 174 5.93 -7.80 15.67
C GLY A 174 4.90 -7.30 16.69
N GLN A 175 3.88 -6.56 16.25
CA GLN A 175 2.75 -6.13 17.07
C GLN A 175 1.59 -7.13 16.95
N GLY A 176 1.00 -7.48 18.10
CA GLY A 176 -0.28 -8.20 18.10
C GLY A 176 -1.38 -7.34 17.46
N THR A 177 -2.33 -7.97 16.78
CA THR A 177 -3.43 -7.27 16.10
C THR A 177 -4.78 -7.64 16.68
N SER A 178 -5.67 -6.65 16.73
CA SER A 178 -7.09 -6.90 17.03
C SER A 178 -7.87 -7.09 15.73
N ARG A 179 -8.98 -7.84 15.79
CA ARG A 179 -9.83 -8.11 14.61
C ARG A 179 -10.82 -6.98 14.35
N SER A 180 -11.23 -6.28 15.39
CA SER A 180 -12.18 -5.18 15.34
C SER A 180 -11.82 -4.05 16.31
N LEU A 181 -12.39 -2.87 16.05
CA LEU A 181 -12.38 -1.73 16.96
C LEU A 181 -12.99 -2.03 18.32
N ARG A 182 -13.96 -2.95 18.34
CA ARG A 182 -14.69 -3.34 19.56
C ARG A 182 -13.82 -4.17 20.50
N ASP A 183 -12.75 -4.76 19.99
CA ASP A 183 -11.84 -5.62 20.76
C ASP A 183 -10.70 -4.82 21.41
N LEU A 184 -10.71 -3.48 21.27
CA LEU A 184 -9.67 -2.64 21.81
C LEU A 184 -9.78 -2.56 23.34
N PRO A 185 -8.65 -2.63 24.06
CA PRO A 185 -8.66 -2.55 25.52
C PRO A 185 -9.03 -1.16 26.04
N GLU A 186 -8.93 -0.13 25.20
CA GLU A 186 -9.24 1.25 25.57
C GLU A 186 -9.55 2.14 24.34
N PRO A 187 -10.20 3.30 24.56
CA PRO A 187 -10.49 4.26 23.50
C PRO A 187 -9.22 4.83 22.83
N VAL A 188 -9.37 5.27 21.58
CA VAL A 188 -8.30 5.85 20.75
C VAL A 188 -8.66 7.25 20.27
N ASP A 189 -7.66 8.09 20.06
CA ASP A 189 -7.84 9.51 19.67
C ASP A 189 -7.67 9.73 18.15
N LEU A 190 -6.95 8.83 17.46
CA LEU A 190 -6.61 8.94 16.05
C LEU A 190 -6.76 7.61 15.31
N LEU A 191 -7.50 7.64 14.19
CA LEU A 191 -7.58 6.54 13.24
C LEU A 191 -6.66 6.80 12.03
N VAL A 192 -5.91 5.80 11.61
CA VAL A 192 -5.16 5.77 10.34
C VAL A 192 -5.78 4.67 9.48
N ILE A 193 -6.48 5.08 8.43
CA ILE A 193 -7.35 4.22 7.63
C ILE A 193 -6.68 3.97 6.27
N ALA A 194 -6.27 2.72 6.03
CA ALA A 194 -5.62 2.27 4.80
C ALA A 194 -6.26 0.97 4.28
N ILE A 195 -7.55 1.06 3.94
CA ILE A 195 -8.38 -0.02 3.41
C ILE A 195 -9.02 0.35 2.07
N PRO A 196 -9.58 -0.60 1.28
CA PRO A 196 -10.38 -0.33 0.10
C PRO A 196 -11.45 0.74 0.35
N SER A 197 -11.62 1.63 -0.64
CA SER A 197 -12.50 2.80 -0.57
C SER A 197 -13.97 2.47 -0.24
N ASP A 198 -14.44 1.29 -0.62
CA ASP A 198 -15.80 0.81 -0.39
C ASP A 198 -16.07 0.43 1.07
N GLN A 199 -15.02 0.13 1.85
CA GLN A 199 -15.13 -0.26 3.26
C GLN A 199 -14.90 0.92 4.23
N VAL A 200 -14.49 2.09 3.74
CA VAL A 200 -14.16 3.26 4.58
C VAL A 200 -15.36 3.73 5.38
N ALA A 201 -16.56 3.73 4.78
CA ALA A 201 -17.77 4.17 5.46
C ALA A 201 -18.11 3.24 6.64
N ASP A 202 -18.02 1.93 6.43
CA ASP A 202 -18.31 0.94 7.47
C ASP A 202 -17.35 1.07 8.65
N VAL A 203 -16.05 1.26 8.40
CA VAL A 203 -15.06 1.46 9.49
C VAL A 203 -15.31 2.74 10.27
N LEU A 204 -15.72 3.83 9.62
CA LEU A 204 -16.09 5.06 10.33
C LEU A 204 -17.34 4.87 11.19
N ALA A 205 -18.32 4.09 10.71
CA ALA A 205 -19.52 3.75 11.45
C ALA A 205 -19.21 2.83 12.64
N ASP A 206 -18.39 1.80 12.43
CA ASP A 206 -17.95 0.88 13.48
C ASP A 206 -17.11 1.60 14.55
N GLY A 207 -16.27 2.55 14.16
CA GLY A 207 -15.50 3.35 15.12
C GLY A 207 -16.41 4.18 16.00
N ALA A 208 -17.43 4.80 15.42
CA ALA A 208 -18.43 5.53 16.18
C ALA A 208 -19.23 4.60 17.12
N ALA A 209 -19.65 3.44 16.64
CA ALA A 209 -20.44 2.48 17.40
C ALA A 209 -19.64 1.79 18.52
N ALA A 210 -18.33 1.55 18.32
CA ALA A 210 -17.42 1.00 19.32
C ALA A 210 -17.10 1.99 20.46
N GLY A 211 -17.67 3.21 20.43
CA GLY A 211 -17.34 4.25 21.38
C GLY A 211 -15.90 4.76 21.24
N ALA A 212 -15.27 4.54 20.08
CA ALA A 212 -13.94 5.07 19.82
C ALA A 212 -14.04 6.61 19.82
N TRP A 213 -13.40 7.26 20.80
CA TRP A 213 -13.33 8.71 20.92
C TRP A 213 -12.35 9.33 19.92
N ALA A 214 -12.29 8.79 18.70
CA ALA A 214 -11.37 9.28 17.70
C ALA A 214 -11.76 10.70 17.32
N TRP A 215 -10.99 11.68 17.78
CA TRP A 215 -11.20 13.08 17.41
C TRP A 215 -10.81 13.34 15.96
N ALA A 216 -9.99 12.47 15.37
CA ALA A 216 -9.54 12.58 13.98
C ALA A 216 -9.33 11.21 13.29
N ALA A 217 -9.42 11.22 11.97
CA ALA A 217 -9.03 10.11 11.11
C ALA A 217 -8.22 10.59 9.90
N ILE A 218 -7.12 9.90 9.61
CA ILE A 218 -6.25 10.08 8.44
C ILE A 218 -6.61 8.98 7.44
N LEU A 219 -7.12 9.37 6.28
CA LEU A 219 -7.48 8.46 5.20
C LEU A 219 -6.34 8.41 4.18
N LEU A 220 -5.60 7.31 4.21
CA LEU A 220 -4.57 6.97 3.22
C LEU A 220 -5.19 6.33 1.98
N SER A 221 -6.36 5.69 2.14
CA SER A 221 -7.13 5.03 1.10
C SER A 221 -7.33 5.88 -0.17
N SER A 222 -7.07 5.26 -1.33
CA SER A 222 -7.43 5.77 -2.65
C SER A 222 -8.66 5.03 -3.22
N GLY A 223 -9.19 5.46 -4.36
CA GLY A 223 -10.42 4.93 -4.99
C GLY A 223 -11.68 5.75 -4.67
N LEU A 224 -11.54 6.94 -4.08
CA LEU A 224 -12.65 7.81 -3.68
C LEU A 224 -12.88 8.91 -4.72
N GLY A 225 -12.94 10.19 -4.35
CA GLY A 225 -13.38 11.28 -5.25
C GLY A 225 -12.56 11.41 -6.54
N GLU A 226 -11.34 10.90 -6.55
CA GLU A 226 -10.45 10.82 -7.71
C GLU A 226 -10.78 9.70 -8.70
N ALA A 227 -11.54 8.68 -8.29
CA ALA A 227 -11.88 7.50 -9.11
C ALA A 227 -13.22 7.66 -9.87
N GLY A 228 -13.42 8.83 -10.49
CA GLY A 228 -14.59 9.08 -11.33
C GLY A 228 -15.93 9.08 -10.58
N ALA A 229 -17.02 8.74 -11.28
CA ALA A 229 -18.37 8.85 -10.73
C ALA A 229 -18.62 7.89 -9.56
N ALA A 230 -18.21 6.63 -9.69
CA ALA A 230 -18.34 5.62 -8.64
C ALA A 230 -17.56 6.01 -7.38
N GLY A 231 -16.34 6.52 -7.55
CA GLY A 231 -15.52 7.02 -6.45
C GLY A 231 -16.11 8.26 -5.75
N ARG A 232 -16.70 9.20 -6.51
CA ARG A 232 -17.45 10.34 -5.94
C ARG A 232 -18.68 9.91 -5.15
N GLN A 233 -19.39 8.88 -5.61
CA GLN A 233 -20.55 8.33 -4.89
C GLN A 233 -20.12 7.74 -3.53
N ARG A 234 -19.03 6.95 -3.51
CA ARG A 234 -18.44 6.44 -2.26
C ARG A 234 -17.98 7.56 -1.32
N LEU A 235 -17.34 8.61 -1.87
CA LEU A 235 -16.88 9.76 -1.09
C LEU A 235 -18.03 10.57 -0.48
N ALA A 236 -19.22 10.60 -1.10
CA ALA A 236 -20.32 11.46 -0.65
C ALA A 236 -20.80 11.14 0.78
N ALA A 237 -20.70 9.88 1.21
CA ALA A 237 -21.10 9.44 2.54
C ALA A 237 -20.05 9.75 3.62
N VAL A 238 -18.77 9.69 3.27
CA VAL A 238 -17.64 9.73 4.22
C VAL A 238 -17.58 11.01 5.06
N PRO A 239 -17.62 12.24 4.49
CA PRO A 239 -17.61 13.46 5.28
C PRO A 239 -18.87 13.67 6.13
N ARG A 240 -20.04 13.16 5.67
CA ARG A 240 -21.29 13.27 6.42
C ARG A 240 -21.24 12.41 7.68
N LEU A 241 -20.80 11.17 7.52
CA LEU A 241 -20.65 10.22 8.62
C LEU A 241 -19.59 10.68 9.64
N ALA A 242 -18.44 11.16 9.17
CA ALA A 242 -17.43 11.70 10.08
C ALA A 242 -17.96 12.90 10.89
N ARG A 243 -18.71 13.82 10.25
CA ARG A 243 -19.31 14.96 10.94
C ARG A 243 -20.38 14.55 11.95
N SER A 244 -21.24 13.58 11.64
CA SER A 244 -22.27 13.12 12.58
C SER A 244 -21.69 12.51 13.85
N HIS A 245 -20.42 12.07 13.80
CA HIS A 245 -19.70 11.49 14.92
C HIS A 245 -18.61 12.40 15.49
N GLY A 246 -18.50 13.66 15.04
CA GLY A 246 -17.51 14.61 15.55
C GLY A 246 -16.06 14.33 15.15
N ILE A 247 -15.83 13.48 14.14
CA ILE A 247 -14.51 13.07 13.67
C ILE A 247 -13.98 14.07 12.63
N ARG A 248 -12.76 14.57 12.84
CA ARG A 248 -12.05 15.42 11.86
C ARG A 248 -11.30 14.57 10.85
N LEU A 249 -11.52 14.80 9.55
CA LEU A 249 -10.87 14.01 8.49
C LEU A 249 -9.66 14.72 7.90
N VAL A 250 -8.58 13.97 7.67
CA VAL A 250 -7.45 14.30 6.80
C VAL A 250 -7.46 13.31 5.63
N GLY A 251 -7.32 13.81 4.40
CA GLY A 251 -7.50 12.99 3.18
C GLY A 251 -8.93 13.08 2.61
N PRO A 252 -9.39 12.11 1.81
CA PRO A 252 -8.74 10.83 1.45
C PRO A 252 -7.58 10.97 0.45
N ASN A 253 -6.99 9.84 0.04
CA ASN A 253 -5.87 9.75 -0.89
C ASN A 253 -4.72 10.70 -0.49
N SER A 254 -4.33 10.61 0.78
CA SER A 254 -3.25 11.39 1.37
C SER A 254 -2.01 10.53 1.58
N LEU A 255 -0.84 11.17 1.60
CA LEU A 255 0.40 10.46 1.93
C LEU A 255 0.50 10.18 3.43
N GLY A 256 -0.21 10.95 4.26
CA GLY A 256 -0.21 10.85 5.71
C GLY A 256 0.09 12.17 6.41
N VAL A 257 0.37 12.07 7.71
CA VAL A 257 0.69 13.20 8.60
C VAL A 257 1.92 12.88 9.41
N VAL A 258 2.82 13.86 9.54
CA VAL A 258 4.03 13.77 10.36
C VAL A 258 4.03 14.84 11.44
N ASN A 259 4.28 14.44 12.68
CA ASN A 259 4.59 15.31 13.80
C ASN A 259 5.94 14.91 14.42
N THR A 260 6.96 15.74 14.19
CA THR A 260 8.33 15.52 14.69
C THR A 260 8.56 16.05 16.10
N ASP A 261 7.54 16.58 16.80
CA ASP A 261 7.67 16.98 18.21
C ASP A 261 8.16 15.76 19.02
N PRO A 262 9.30 15.86 19.73
CA PRO A 262 9.89 14.74 20.47
C PRO A 262 8.97 14.11 21.51
N ARG A 263 7.93 14.84 21.97
CA ARG A 263 6.93 14.35 22.92
C ARG A 263 5.88 13.44 22.28
N VAL A 264 5.70 13.51 20.95
CA VAL A 264 4.67 12.76 20.21
C VAL A 264 5.30 11.78 19.22
N ARG A 265 6.19 12.25 18.34
CA ARG A 265 6.88 11.45 17.30
C ARG A 265 5.91 10.63 16.43
N LEU A 266 4.99 11.29 15.74
CA LEU A 266 4.03 10.64 14.85
C LEU A 266 4.53 10.65 13.41
N ASP A 267 4.63 9.48 12.77
CA ASP A 267 4.83 9.37 11.32
C ASP A 267 3.80 8.40 10.74
N ALA A 268 2.60 8.91 10.44
CA ALA A 268 1.51 8.13 9.87
C ALA A 268 1.51 8.19 8.33
N CYS A 269 2.70 8.15 7.70
CA CYS A 269 2.85 8.19 6.26
C CYS A 269 2.97 6.80 5.62
N ALA A 270 2.31 6.62 4.47
CA ALA A 270 2.47 5.43 3.63
C ALA A 270 3.70 5.49 2.70
N VAL A 271 4.60 6.46 2.92
CA VAL A 271 5.82 6.66 2.13
C VAL A 271 6.97 7.10 3.06
N PRO A 272 8.24 6.77 2.74
CA PRO A 272 9.38 7.20 3.55
C PRO A 272 9.51 8.73 3.61
N VAL A 273 9.62 9.28 4.83
CA VAL A 273 9.81 10.72 5.04
C VAL A 273 11.30 11.06 5.09
N LEU A 274 11.74 11.90 4.15
CA LEU A 274 13.16 12.20 3.89
C LEU A 274 13.82 13.22 4.84
N SER A 275 13.12 13.77 5.84
CA SER A 275 13.71 14.79 6.73
C SER A 275 13.08 14.87 8.12
N ARG A 276 13.91 14.76 9.18
CA ARG A 276 13.52 14.83 10.61
C ARG A 276 13.60 16.24 11.22
N ARG A 277 13.51 17.31 10.41
CA ARG A 277 13.54 18.69 10.95
C ARG A 277 12.27 18.98 11.77
N PRO A 278 12.37 19.78 12.86
CA PRO A 278 11.27 20.03 13.79
C PRO A 278 10.20 20.97 13.19
N VAL A 279 9.34 20.42 12.33
CA VAL A 279 8.17 21.07 11.74
C VAL A 279 7.10 19.99 11.52
N GLY A 280 5.82 20.28 11.77
CA GLY A 280 4.70 19.38 11.43
C GLY A 280 4.30 19.53 9.96
N TRP A 281 4.09 18.40 9.26
CA TRP A 281 3.77 18.37 7.83
C TRP A 281 2.46 17.61 7.59
N ALA A 282 1.59 18.17 6.74
CA ALA A 282 0.45 17.45 6.17
C ALA A 282 0.65 17.38 4.65
N LEU A 283 0.85 16.16 4.12
CA LEU A 283 1.16 15.94 2.71
C LEU A 283 -0.11 15.55 1.95
N ARG A 284 -0.56 16.43 1.06
CA ARG A 284 -1.67 16.16 0.14
C ARG A 284 -1.14 15.81 -1.25
N HIS A 285 -1.63 14.74 -1.84
CA HIS A 285 -1.41 14.46 -3.26
C HIS A 285 -2.26 15.43 -4.11
N SER A 286 -1.63 16.22 -4.99
CA SER A 286 -2.33 17.08 -5.97
C SER A 286 -1.65 16.95 -7.35
N PRO A 287 -2.36 16.51 -8.41
CA PRO A 287 -1.76 16.34 -9.74
C PRO A 287 -1.41 17.66 -10.44
N ARG A 288 -1.68 18.83 -9.83
CA ARG A 288 -1.52 20.14 -10.48
C ARG A 288 -0.46 21.07 -9.88
N ARG A 289 0.31 20.66 -8.86
CA ARG A 289 1.40 21.51 -8.34
C ARG A 289 2.55 20.67 -7.84
N ARG A 290 3.78 21.11 -8.15
CA ARG A 290 5.02 20.64 -7.51
C ARG A 290 4.82 20.60 -5.98
N PRO A 291 5.40 19.62 -5.27
CA PRO A 291 5.36 19.59 -3.80
C PRO A 291 5.95 20.90 -3.28
N SER A 292 5.10 21.77 -2.73
CA SER A 292 5.52 22.98 -2.04
C SER A 292 5.78 22.63 -0.58
N PRO A 293 6.98 22.87 -0.03
CA PRO A 293 7.26 22.69 1.40
C PRO A 293 6.57 23.73 2.29
N PHE A 294 5.76 24.63 1.73
CA PHE A 294 5.08 25.69 2.45
C PHE A 294 3.57 25.56 2.30
N TRP A 295 2.96 24.73 3.15
CA TRP A 295 1.57 24.96 3.54
C TRP A 295 1.53 25.25 5.04
N ARG A 296 1.34 26.52 5.39
CA ARG A 296 0.90 26.90 6.74
C ARG A 296 -0.55 26.44 6.84
N LEU A 297 -0.93 25.81 7.96
CA LEU A 297 -2.34 25.59 8.31
C LEU A 297 -3.14 26.87 7.99
N PRO A 298 -4.34 26.77 7.38
CA PRO A 298 -5.16 27.92 7.03
C PRO A 298 -5.27 28.88 8.23
N GLU A 299 -5.28 30.20 7.98
CA GLU A 299 -5.48 31.22 9.03
C GLU A 299 -6.71 30.96 9.89
N GLN A 300 -7.72 30.26 9.35
CA GLN A 300 -8.90 29.81 10.09
C GLN A 300 -8.61 28.85 11.25
N MET A 301 -7.47 28.16 11.26
CA MET A 301 -7.00 27.36 12.41
C MET A 301 -6.06 28.14 13.35
N ARG A 302 -5.61 29.36 12.99
CA ARG A 302 -4.80 30.23 13.86
C ARG A 302 -5.62 31.02 14.87
N HIS A 303 -6.92 31.18 14.61
CA HIS A 303 -7.83 32.02 15.40
C HIS A 303 -9.03 31.29 16.00
N ALA A 304 -9.00 29.96 16.08
CA ALA A 304 -9.95 29.27 16.95
C ALA A 304 -9.52 29.47 18.42
N PRO A 305 -10.29 30.16 19.27
CA PRO A 305 -9.94 30.39 20.68
C PRO A 305 -10.09 29.12 21.54
N ASN A 306 -10.24 27.95 20.92
CA ASN A 306 -10.14 26.69 21.63
C ASN A 306 -8.67 26.28 21.66
N ARG A 307 -7.98 26.71 22.73
CA ARG A 307 -6.86 25.94 23.28
C ARG A 307 -7.35 24.50 23.38
N VAL A 308 -6.99 23.65 22.42
CA VAL A 308 -6.93 22.21 22.66
C VAL A 308 -5.76 22.05 23.61
N ALA A 309 -6.04 22.27 24.89
CA ALA A 309 -5.17 21.84 25.95
C ALA A 309 -4.99 20.34 25.72
N TYR A 310 -3.77 19.94 25.33
CA TYR A 310 -3.33 18.56 25.43
C TYR A 310 -3.30 18.21 26.93
N ARG A 311 -4.49 18.01 27.52
CA ARG A 311 -4.66 17.48 28.87
C ARG A 311 -4.27 16.01 28.77
N HIS A 312 -3.03 15.72 29.13
CA HIS A 312 -2.50 14.47 29.68
C HIS A 312 -3.35 13.19 29.56
N HIS A 313 -3.86 12.80 28.39
CA HIS A 313 -4.44 11.46 28.21
C HIS A 313 -4.09 10.92 26.82
N ARG A 314 -3.02 10.13 26.82
CA ARG A 314 -2.74 8.91 26.05
C ARG A 314 -3.20 8.85 24.58
N LEU A 315 -2.40 9.39 23.67
CA LEU A 315 -2.60 9.23 22.22
C LEU A 315 -2.52 7.73 21.83
N GLY A 316 -3.67 7.13 21.54
CA GLY A 316 -3.79 5.82 20.89
C GLY A 316 -3.92 6.00 19.38
N VAL A 317 -2.98 5.46 18.60
CA VAL A 317 -3.05 5.46 17.13
C VAL A 317 -3.46 4.08 16.68
N LEU A 318 -4.57 4.04 15.96
CA LEU A 318 -5.08 2.81 15.41
C LEU A 318 -4.81 2.77 13.92
N LEU A 319 -4.31 1.65 13.42
CA LEU A 319 -4.03 1.48 12.00
C LEU A 319 -4.83 0.33 11.39
N PHE A 320 -5.49 0.57 10.27
CA PHE A 320 -6.17 -0.48 9.50
C PHE A 320 -5.38 -0.86 8.26
N SER A 321 -5.00 -2.14 8.18
CA SER A 321 -4.54 -2.78 6.95
C SER A 321 -5.55 -3.85 6.55
N SER A 322 -6.05 -3.81 5.33
CA SER A 322 -6.71 -4.96 4.72
C SER A 322 -5.86 -5.45 3.56
N ALA A 323 -5.08 -6.48 3.84
CA ALA A 323 -4.77 -7.51 2.87
C ALA A 323 -5.50 -8.79 3.34
N PRO A 324 -6.00 -9.62 2.42
CA PRO A 324 -6.64 -10.89 2.74
C PRO A 324 -5.71 -11.83 3.53
#